data_AF-A0A9E0YVM6-F1
#
_entry.id   AF-A0A9E0YVM6-F1
#
_cell.length_a   1.000
_cell.length_b   1.000
_cell.length_c   1.000
_cell.angle_alpha   90.00
_cell.angle_beta   90.00
_cell.angle_gamma   90.00
#
_symmetry.space_group_name_H-M   'P 1'
#
loop_
_entity.id
_entity.type
_entity.pdbx_description
1 polymer ?
#
loop_
_entity_poly.entity_id
_entity_poly.type
_entity_poly.pdbx_seq_one_letter_code
_entity_poly.pdbx_strand_id
1 'polypeptide(L)' 'MNIHILGICGTFMGGIAALARADGHAVSGQDQNVYPP' A
#
# COMPACT_ATOMS: atom_id res chain seq x y z
N MET A 1 -1.63 13.68 -2.71
CA MET A 1 -0.52 13.19 -3.57
C MET A 1 -0.80 11.73 -3.94
N ASN A 2 -0.30 11.22 -5.05
CA ASN A 2 -0.53 9.83 -5.44
C ASN A 2 0.70 8.99 -5.11
N ILE A 3 0.57 8.04 -4.18
CA ILE A 3 1.65 7.20 -3.69
C ILE A 3 1.45 5.79 -4.25
N HIS A 4 2.44 5.28 -4.97
CA HIS A 4 2.44 3.93 -5.50
C HIS A 4 3.48 3.08 -4.75
N ILE A 5 3.01 2.03 -4.08
CA ILE A 5 3.82 1.20 -3.19
C ILE A 5 4.11 -0.15 -3.85
N LEU A 6 5.39 -0.45 -4.05
CA LEU A 6 5.88 -1.76 -4.47
C LEU A 6 6.01 -2.66 -3.23
N GLY A 7 5.37 -3.83 -3.23
CA GLY A 7 5.33 -4.72 -2.06
C GLY A 7 4.28 -4.31 -1.02
N ILE A 8 3.12 -3.81 -1.46
CA ILE A 8 2.09 -3.24 -0.55
C ILE A 8 1.47 -4.29 0.40
N CYS A 9 1.54 -5.58 0.07
CA CYS A 9 0.99 -6.64 0.93
C CYS A 9 1.90 -6.97 2.13
N GLY A 10 3.13 -6.45 2.18
CA GLY A 10 3.97 -6.54 3.37
C GLY A 10 3.35 -5.81 4.56
N THR A 11 3.41 -6.40 5.76
CA THR A 11 2.79 -5.83 6.99
C THR A 11 3.23 -4.40 7.29
N PHE A 12 4.51 -4.10 7.14
CA PHE A 12 5.06 -2.75 7.32
C PHE A 12 4.54 -1.77 6.24
N MET A 13 4.54 -2.20 4.97
CA MET A 13 4.12 -1.38 3.85
C MET A 13 2.60 -1.13 3.86
N GLY A 14 1.80 -2.09 4.31
CA GLY A 14 0.38 -1.93 4.55
C GLY A 14 0.08 -0.92 5.67
N GLY A 15 0.91 -0.89 6.72
CA GLY A 15 0.84 0.13 7.76
C GLY A 15 1.12 1.54 7.23
N ILE A 16 2.18 1.69 6.43
CA ILE A 16 2.50 2.96 5.76
C ILE A 16 1.38 3.38 4.81
N ALA A 17 0.84 2.44 4.02
CA ALA A 17 -0.28 2.69 3.13
C ALA A 17 -1.52 3.20 3.89
N ALA A 18 -1.82 2.62 5.05
CA ALA A 18 -2.93 3.05 5.89
C ALA A 18 -2.74 4.47 6.43
N LEU A 19 -1.54 4.80 6.91
CA LEU A 19 -1.20 6.15 7.39
C LEU A 19 -1.26 7.17 6.26
N ALA A 20 -0.71 6.85 5.09
CA ALA A 20 -0.75 7.72 3.92
C ALA A 20 -2.19 7.97 3.44
N ARG A 21 -3.08 6.98 3.52
CA ARG A 21 -4.52 7.18 3.25
C ARG A 21 -5.20 8.04 4.31
N ALA A 22 -4.85 7.87 5.59
CA ALA A 22 -5.39 8.68 6.67
C ALA A 22 -4.98 10.16 6.55
N ASP A 23 -3.79 10.42 6.01
CA ASP A 23 -3.28 11.77 5.71
C ASP A 23 -3.84 12.37 4.40
N GLY A 24 -4.81 11.69 3.75
CA GLY A 24 -5.50 12.18 2.56
C GLY A 24 -4.78 11.94 1.24
N HIS A 25 -3.73 11.10 1.21
CA HIS A 25 -3.07 10.71 -0.03
C HIS A 25 -3.79 9.54 -0.70
N ALA A 26 -3.82 9.56 -2.03
CA ALA A 26 -4.30 8.42 -2.81
C ALA A 26 -3.20 7.37 -2.87
N VAL A 27 -3.43 6.21 -2.28
CA VAL A 27 -2.45 5.12 -2.23
C VAL A 27 -2.88 3.99 -3.17
N SER A 28 -1.95 3.56 -4.01
CA SER A 28 -2.05 2.38 -4.87
C SER A 28 -0.84 1.49 -4.62
N GLY A 29 -0.89 0.22 -5.01
CA GLY A 29 0.27 -0.64 -4.87
C GLY A 29 0.19 -1.89 -5.71
N GLN A 30 1.35 -2.48 -5.90
CA GLN A 30 1.54 -3.77 -6.57
C GLN A 30 2.36 -4.67 -5.68
N ASP A 31 2.03 -5.95 -5.64
CA ASP A 31 2.80 -6.95 -4.93
C ASP A 31 2.95 -8.18 -5.84
N GLN A 32 4.10 -8.84 -5.75
CA GLN A 32 4.41 -10.00 -6.59
C GLN A 32 3.68 -11.25 -6.11
N ASN A 33 3.34 -11.33 -4.83
CA ASN A 33 2.71 -12.50 -4.23
C ASN A 33 1.47 -12.09 -3.43
N VAL A 34 0.50 -11.48 -4.10
CA VAL A 34 -0.84 -11.31 -3.54
C VAL A 34 -1.44 -12.72 -3.45
N TYR A 35 -1.74 -13.18 -2.23
CA TYR A 35 -2.44 -14.44 -2.06
C TYR A 35 -3.70 -14.40 -2.96
N PRO A 36 -3.86 -15.35 -3.91
CA PRO A 36 -5.05 -15.39 -4.74
C PRO A 36 -6.26 -15.53 -3.81
N PRO A 37 -7.34 -14.75 -4.02
CA PRO A 37 -8.48 -14.70 -3.12
C PRO A 37 -9.06 -16.07 -2.77
#